data_AF-A0AAF0YBB7-F1
#
_entry.id   AF-A0AAF0YBB7-F1
#
_cell.length_a   1.000
_cell.length_b   1.000
_cell.length_c   1.000
_cell.angle_alpha   90.00
_cell.angle_beta   90.00
_cell.angle_gamma   90.00
#
_symmetry.space_group_name_H-M   'P 1'
#
loop_
_entity.id
_entity.type
_entity.pdbx_description
1 polymer ?
#
loop_
_entity_poly.entity_id
_entity_poly.type
_entity_poly.pdbx_seq_one_letter_code
_entity_poly.pdbx_strand_id
1 'polypeptide(L)'
;MAATSDAKPGAASSLRDTIAAALSALPNPHQLGLTVVSSSPKRTTALFPHSPSAGVRCTEVEHLVVVHSELPAEFTSEPSNVLAAAISAHVFTLPTAPSTPATSLLYISKVDSSGYALPGAPLTRELAVGVLRHFLAPATRPTPRVAATLFARSQGQYLFPNSVEGGGKRVLGGLGLCGWWKGVYEEAARRLVADGVSPGDLDLRYLLPSYSAPEAAGMLGAPRRPLPVGVSWRYAPPFVSQLLPEAGVPSLATLVPSLPDDPKTRFLDELVGEAVDAVPIALTKTGKDKEPSEPRKRSRKEKDAAEEEEDRARAHAALAKIPPAEFWERLGFRQECVSGDVTGFFSATLSPSEAAQVEEKDVKEAKDEEKDAASTKRTLSQALVERLLKSMLNTDFATRALAAEGTANWLASARSIVTDELGEEGWAASTATIAAKAGVEAAAAPPKRKEETVTMLQPRKKKK
;
A
#
# COMPACT_ATOMS: atom_id res chain seq x y z
N MET A 1 -35.21 -9.33 -21.88
CA MET A 1 -34.19 -9.75 -22.88
C MET A 1 -32.84 -9.30 -22.34
N ALA A 2 -32.02 -10.26 -21.91
CA ALA A 2 -30.74 -10.02 -21.27
C ALA A 2 -29.68 -9.76 -22.34
N ALA A 3 -29.07 -8.58 -22.34
CA ALA A 3 -27.87 -8.30 -23.10
C ALA A 3 -26.68 -8.83 -22.30
N THR A 4 -26.25 -10.05 -22.61
CA THR A 4 -24.95 -10.58 -22.23
C THR A 4 -23.88 -9.84 -23.02
N SER A 5 -23.10 -8.98 -22.37
CA SER A 5 -21.95 -8.35 -23.01
C SER A 5 -20.84 -9.38 -23.18
N ASP A 6 -20.63 -9.82 -24.42
CA ASP A 6 -19.44 -10.55 -24.84
C ASP A 6 -18.19 -9.70 -24.56
N ALA A 7 -17.46 -10.04 -23.49
CA ALA A 7 -16.13 -9.51 -23.26
C ALA A 7 -15.15 -10.24 -24.18
N LYS A 8 -14.56 -9.50 -25.14
CA LYS A 8 -13.44 -9.96 -25.97
C LYS A 8 -12.33 -10.56 -25.08
N PRO A 9 -11.87 -11.79 -25.33
CA PRO A 9 -10.73 -12.35 -24.63
C PRO A 9 -9.46 -11.69 -25.19
N GLY A 10 -8.87 -10.74 -24.45
CA GLY A 10 -7.58 -10.14 -24.83
C GLY A 10 -7.29 -8.73 -24.35
N ALA A 11 -8.25 -8.00 -23.76
CA ALA A 11 -7.96 -6.72 -23.10
C ALA A 11 -7.64 -6.98 -21.62
N ALA A 12 -6.45 -6.56 -21.15
CA ALA A 12 -6.13 -6.57 -19.73
C ALA A 12 -7.19 -5.73 -18.97
N SER A 13 -7.87 -6.34 -17.99
CA SER A 13 -8.91 -5.67 -17.20
C SER A 13 -8.31 -4.52 -16.39
N SER A 14 -8.91 -3.34 -16.41
CA SER A 14 -8.42 -2.22 -15.59
C SER A 14 -8.58 -2.51 -14.09
N LEU A 15 -7.88 -1.73 -13.23
CA LEU A 15 -8.05 -1.82 -11.78
C LEU A 15 -9.51 -1.57 -11.38
N ARG A 16 -10.16 -0.59 -12.02
CA ARG A 16 -11.59 -0.29 -11.85
C ARG A 16 -12.46 -1.50 -12.17
N ASP A 17 -12.24 -2.16 -13.32
CA ASP A 17 -13.02 -3.34 -13.73
C ASP A 17 -12.84 -4.51 -12.77
N THR A 18 -11.59 -4.74 -12.35
CA THR A 18 -11.24 -5.83 -11.42
C THR A 18 -11.95 -5.65 -10.08
N ILE A 19 -11.95 -4.43 -9.55
CA ILE A 19 -12.61 -4.11 -8.27
C ILE A 19 -14.12 -4.09 -8.42
N ALA A 20 -14.66 -3.53 -9.50
CA ALA A 20 -16.10 -3.52 -9.76
C ALA A 20 -16.66 -4.95 -9.86
N ALA A 21 -15.94 -5.87 -10.52
CA ALA A 21 -16.30 -7.29 -10.58
C ALA A 21 -16.23 -7.98 -9.21
N ALA A 22 -15.24 -7.65 -8.38
CA ALA A 22 -15.15 -8.18 -7.03
C ALA A 22 -16.30 -7.69 -6.13
N LEU A 23 -16.63 -6.39 -6.21
CA LEU A 23 -17.72 -5.80 -5.45
C LEU A 23 -19.09 -6.27 -5.93
N SER A 24 -19.28 -6.52 -7.23
CA SER A 24 -20.54 -7.05 -7.77
C SER A 24 -20.80 -8.50 -7.36
N ALA A 25 -19.78 -9.26 -6.96
CA ALA A 25 -19.95 -10.61 -6.42
C ALA A 25 -20.56 -10.60 -5.00
N LEU A 26 -20.42 -9.51 -4.25
CA LEU A 26 -20.96 -9.40 -2.89
C LEU A 26 -22.50 -9.37 -2.86
N PRO A 27 -23.12 -9.87 -1.77
CA PRO A 27 -24.54 -9.70 -1.52
C PRO A 27 -24.82 -8.30 -0.97
N ASN A 28 -24.70 -7.27 -1.81
CA ASN A 28 -24.93 -5.88 -1.38
C ASN A 28 -26.42 -5.52 -1.54
N PRO A 29 -27.12 -5.09 -0.48
CA PRO A 29 -28.53 -4.69 -0.57
C PRO A 29 -28.74 -3.31 -1.20
N HIS A 30 -27.67 -2.53 -1.40
CA HIS A 30 -27.71 -1.17 -1.94
C HIS A 30 -26.75 -0.99 -3.10
N GLN A 31 -27.01 0.06 -3.88
CA GLN A 31 -26.12 0.47 -4.95
C GLN A 31 -24.81 0.99 -4.34
N LEU A 32 -23.69 0.59 -4.94
CA LEU A 32 -22.38 1.14 -4.64
C LEU A 32 -21.87 1.92 -5.84
N GLY A 33 -21.14 3.00 -5.57
CA GLY A 33 -20.29 3.62 -6.57
C GLY A 33 -18.82 3.40 -6.24
N LEU A 34 -18.02 3.28 -7.29
CA LEU A 34 -16.59 3.09 -7.24
C LEU A 34 -15.93 4.21 -8.04
N THR A 35 -14.92 4.85 -7.45
CA THR A 35 -14.04 5.81 -8.11
C THR A 35 -12.61 5.33 -7.97
N VAL A 36 -11.90 5.18 -9.09
CA VAL A 36 -10.51 4.71 -9.17
C VAL A 36 -9.72 5.76 -9.95
N VAL A 37 -8.82 6.45 -9.28
CA VAL A 37 -7.91 7.42 -9.92
C VAL A 37 -6.47 6.98 -9.75
N SER A 38 -5.66 7.18 -10.79
CA SER A 38 -4.24 6.82 -10.80
C SER A 38 -3.42 7.99 -11.33
N SER A 39 -2.23 8.20 -10.76
CA SER A 39 -1.32 9.22 -11.25
C SER A 39 -0.59 8.77 -12.52
N SER A 40 -0.04 9.72 -13.27
CA SER A 40 0.94 9.42 -14.30
C SER A 40 2.24 8.94 -13.64
N PRO A 41 3.00 8.04 -14.28
CA PRO A 41 4.28 7.57 -13.75
C PRO A 41 5.26 8.73 -13.54
N LYS A 42 5.67 8.96 -12.30
CA LYS A 42 6.66 9.98 -11.95
C LYS A 42 8.00 9.34 -11.61
N ARG A 43 9.08 9.86 -12.18
CA ARG A 43 10.43 9.40 -11.83
C ARG A 43 10.79 9.84 -10.41
N THR A 44 11.33 8.92 -9.62
CA THR A 44 11.74 9.16 -8.24
C THR A 44 12.99 8.36 -7.89
N THR A 45 13.82 8.91 -7.01
CA THR A 45 14.96 8.24 -6.38
C THR A 45 14.72 7.99 -4.89
N ALA A 46 13.53 8.34 -4.39
CA ALA A 46 13.20 8.30 -2.97
C ALA A 46 13.02 6.89 -2.40
N LEU A 47 12.89 5.86 -3.26
CA LEU A 47 12.67 4.49 -2.81
C LEU A 47 13.92 3.86 -2.17
N PHE A 48 15.11 4.20 -2.67
CA PHE A 48 16.40 3.74 -2.13
C PHE A 48 17.38 4.92 -2.04
N PRO A 49 17.11 5.90 -1.16
CA PRO A 49 17.83 7.17 -1.15
C PRO A 49 19.30 7.02 -0.76
N HIS A 50 19.64 5.95 -0.03
CA HIS A 50 20.99 5.67 0.47
C HIS A 50 21.75 4.63 -0.37
N SER A 51 21.19 4.16 -1.49
CA SER A 51 21.87 3.19 -2.38
C SER A 51 23.13 3.81 -3.00
N PRO A 52 24.23 3.03 -3.18
CA PRO A 52 25.47 3.56 -3.74
C PRO A 52 25.37 3.82 -5.25
N SER A 53 24.48 3.12 -5.96
CA SER A 53 24.21 3.44 -7.35
C SER A 53 23.48 4.77 -7.43
N ALA A 54 24.17 5.76 -8.01
CA ALA A 54 23.71 7.14 -8.11
C ALA A 54 22.24 7.23 -8.55
N GLY A 55 21.36 7.46 -7.57
CA GLY A 55 19.92 7.69 -7.77
C GLY A 55 19.23 6.60 -8.59
N VAL A 56 19.02 5.41 -8.02
CA VAL A 56 18.14 4.39 -8.61
C VAL A 56 16.82 5.05 -9.04
N ARG A 57 16.66 5.24 -10.35
CA ARG A 57 15.50 5.91 -10.94
C ARG A 57 14.35 4.92 -11.04
N CYS A 58 13.50 4.91 -10.04
CA CYS A 58 12.23 4.20 -10.09
C CYS A 58 11.17 5.09 -10.73
N THR A 59 10.08 4.50 -11.21
CA THR A 59 8.84 5.24 -11.48
C THR A 59 7.85 4.93 -10.37
N GLU A 60 7.09 5.93 -9.95
CA GLU A 60 6.03 5.83 -8.96
C GLU A 60 4.69 6.18 -9.60
N VAL A 61 3.68 5.36 -9.31
CA VAL A 61 2.28 5.62 -9.62
C VAL A 61 1.48 5.55 -8.32
N GLU A 62 0.71 6.59 -8.02
CA GLU A 62 -0.22 6.63 -6.90
C GLU A 62 -1.60 6.19 -7.36
N HIS A 63 -2.25 5.35 -6.56
CA HIS A 63 -3.62 4.90 -6.77
C HIS A 63 -4.48 5.27 -5.58
N LEU A 64 -5.62 5.91 -5.85
CA LEU A 64 -6.67 6.14 -4.88
C LEU A 64 -7.94 5.45 -5.36
N VAL A 65 -8.42 4.49 -4.56
CA VAL A 65 -9.67 3.78 -4.83
C VAL A 65 -10.65 4.07 -3.71
N VAL A 66 -11.83 4.57 -4.07
CA VAL A 66 -12.87 5.01 -3.14
C VAL A 66 -14.18 4.34 -3.51
N VAL A 67 -14.84 3.76 -2.51
CA VAL A 67 -16.18 3.18 -2.61
C VAL A 67 -17.13 4.07 -1.83
N HIS A 68 -18.25 4.44 -2.44
CA HIS A 68 -19.38 5.07 -1.76
C HIS A 68 -20.61 4.16 -1.82
N SER A 69 -21.49 4.32 -0.84
CA SER A 69 -22.76 3.60 -0.74
C SER A 69 -23.91 4.59 -0.68
N GLU A 70 -25.03 4.22 -1.27
CA GLU A 70 -26.30 4.89 -1.06
C GLU A 70 -26.73 4.73 0.41
N LEU A 71 -27.25 5.80 1.01
CA LEU A 71 -27.89 5.77 2.32
C LEU A 71 -29.37 5.40 2.16
N PRO A 72 -29.91 4.49 3.01
CA PRO A 72 -31.34 4.21 3.03
C PRO A 72 -32.19 5.45 3.31
N ALA A 73 -33.38 5.50 2.70
CA ALA A 73 -34.38 6.55 2.91
C ALA A 73 -34.82 6.71 4.39
N GLU A 74 -34.59 5.70 5.23
CA GLU A 74 -34.83 5.79 6.68
C GLU A 74 -33.90 6.80 7.38
N PHE A 75 -32.74 7.07 6.79
CA PHE A 75 -31.73 7.95 7.38
C PHE A 75 -31.69 9.34 6.75
N THR A 76 -32.24 9.51 5.54
CA THR A 76 -32.21 10.78 4.80
C THR A 76 -33.51 10.96 4.00
N SER A 77 -34.06 12.18 3.98
CA SER A 77 -35.26 12.50 3.20
C SER A 77 -34.99 12.59 1.69
N GLU A 78 -33.74 12.82 1.30
CA GLU A 78 -33.26 12.91 -0.07
C GLU A 78 -32.24 11.79 -0.34
N PRO A 79 -32.16 11.24 -1.56
CA PRO A 79 -31.17 10.23 -1.92
C PRO A 79 -29.76 10.81 -1.75
N SER A 80 -28.97 10.19 -0.88
CA SER A 80 -27.63 10.66 -0.55
C SER A 80 -26.63 9.51 -0.51
N ASN A 81 -25.37 9.83 -0.76
CA ASN A 81 -24.27 8.87 -0.75
C ASN A 81 -23.33 9.17 0.40
N VAL A 82 -22.68 8.13 0.93
CA VAL A 82 -21.57 8.28 1.88
C VAL A 82 -20.37 7.47 1.42
N LEU A 83 -19.18 8.08 1.46
CA LEU A 83 -17.93 7.36 1.28
C LEU A 83 -17.82 6.26 2.34
N ALA A 84 -17.70 5.02 1.91
CA ALA A 84 -17.83 3.83 2.72
C ALA A 84 -16.47 3.21 3.07
N ALA A 85 -15.61 3.05 2.07
CA ALA A 85 -14.29 2.45 2.18
C ALA A 85 -13.33 3.06 1.16
N ALA A 86 -12.05 3.13 1.50
CA ALA A 86 -11.03 3.63 0.59
C ALA A 86 -9.69 2.93 0.81
N ILE A 87 -8.88 2.91 -0.25
CA ILE A 87 -7.50 2.43 -0.24
C ILE A 87 -6.62 3.39 -1.05
N SER A 88 -5.50 3.79 -0.44
CA SER A 88 -4.40 4.49 -1.10
C SER A 88 -3.20 3.57 -1.19
N ALA A 89 -2.63 3.45 -2.39
CA ALA A 89 -1.50 2.58 -2.66
C ALA A 89 -0.51 3.22 -3.64
N HIS A 90 0.75 2.84 -3.52
CA HIS A 90 1.83 3.27 -4.40
C HIS A 90 2.36 2.05 -5.15
N VAL A 91 2.57 2.18 -6.46
CA VAL A 91 3.25 1.18 -7.27
C VAL A 91 4.56 1.78 -7.74
N PHE A 92 5.66 1.20 -7.27
CA PHE A 92 6.99 1.54 -7.73
C PHE A 92 7.46 0.52 -8.75
N THR A 93 7.93 0.97 -9.91
CA THR A 93 8.61 0.10 -10.88
C THR A 93 10.10 0.41 -10.89
N LEU A 94 10.90 -0.62 -10.64
CA LEU A 94 12.35 -0.51 -10.49
C LEU A 94 13.05 -0.58 -11.85
N PRO A 95 14.29 -0.05 -11.96
CA PRO A 95 15.13 -0.23 -13.15
C PRO A 95 15.31 -1.71 -13.50
N THR A 96 15.30 -2.00 -14.79
CA THR A 96 15.58 -3.35 -15.32
C THR A 96 17.05 -3.46 -15.70
N ALA A 97 17.66 -4.62 -15.45
CA ALA A 97 19.00 -4.96 -15.92
C ALA A 97 18.93 -6.16 -16.89
N PRO A 98 19.90 -6.35 -17.81
CA PRO A 98 19.81 -7.35 -18.87
C PRO A 98 19.57 -8.80 -18.38
N SER A 99 20.05 -9.12 -17.18
CA SER A 99 19.97 -10.46 -16.58
C SER A 99 18.95 -10.60 -15.46
N THR A 100 18.17 -9.56 -15.16
CA THR A 100 17.25 -9.54 -14.01
C THR A 100 15.84 -9.17 -14.46
N PRO A 101 14.81 -9.95 -14.10
CA PRO A 101 13.44 -9.61 -14.47
C PRO A 101 13.04 -8.27 -13.87
N ALA A 102 12.31 -7.47 -14.66
CA ALA A 102 11.71 -6.23 -14.18
C ALA A 102 10.89 -6.51 -12.91
N THR A 103 11.04 -5.63 -11.92
CA THR A 103 10.44 -5.79 -10.60
C THR A 103 9.63 -4.55 -10.23
N SER A 104 8.45 -4.76 -9.65
CA SER A 104 7.63 -3.70 -9.06
C SER A 104 7.34 -3.97 -7.59
N LEU A 105 7.13 -2.91 -6.84
CA LEU A 105 6.71 -2.91 -5.45
C LEU A 105 5.33 -2.24 -5.34
N LEU A 106 4.32 -3.02 -4.95
CA LEU A 106 3.03 -2.49 -4.49
C LEU A 106 3.13 -2.23 -2.99
N TYR A 107 3.00 -0.97 -2.59
CA TYR A 107 2.86 -0.57 -1.19
C TYR A 107 1.44 -0.11 -0.91
N ILE A 108 0.73 -0.81 -0.03
CA ILE A 108 -0.55 -0.35 0.47
C ILE A 108 -0.29 0.61 1.63
N SER A 109 -0.47 1.90 1.38
CA SER A 109 -0.17 2.98 2.32
C SER A 109 -1.29 3.14 3.36
N LYS A 110 -2.54 3.24 2.91
CA LYS A 110 -3.69 3.49 3.79
C LYS A 110 -4.90 2.68 3.34
N VAL A 111 -5.60 2.07 4.29
CA VAL A 111 -6.92 1.46 4.08
C VAL A 111 -7.81 1.84 5.25
N ASP A 112 -9.02 2.28 4.96
CA ASP A 112 -9.96 2.67 5.99
C ASP A 112 -11.41 2.42 5.57
N SER A 113 -12.31 2.46 6.55
CA SER A 113 -13.76 2.49 6.35
C SER A 113 -14.38 3.57 7.22
N SER A 114 -15.41 4.24 6.72
CA SER A 114 -16.10 5.29 7.48
C SER A 114 -17.07 4.74 8.53
N GLY A 115 -17.49 3.47 8.39
CA GLY A 115 -18.51 2.86 9.26
C GLY A 115 -19.95 3.23 8.90
N TYR A 116 -20.16 4.01 7.85
CA TYR A 116 -21.51 4.36 7.36
C TYR A 116 -22.04 3.41 6.28
N ALA A 117 -21.19 2.51 5.77
CA ALA A 117 -21.64 1.41 4.94
C ALA A 117 -22.60 0.52 5.74
N LEU A 118 -23.68 0.07 5.11
CA LEU A 118 -24.63 -0.79 5.78
C LEU A 118 -24.04 -2.17 6.10
N PRO A 119 -24.48 -2.80 7.21
CA PRO A 119 -24.05 -4.14 7.55
C PRO A 119 -24.56 -5.15 6.50
N GLY A 120 -23.69 -6.03 6.03
CA GLY A 120 -24.11 -7.12 5.11
C GLY A 120 -22.98 -7.68 4.27
N ALA A 121 -21.97 -6.87 3.92
CA ALA A 121 -20.87 -7.31 3.09
C ALA A 121 -19.50 -6.77 3.55
N PRO A 122 -18.42 -7.57 3.43
CA PRO A 122 -17.08 -7.18 3.85
C PRO A 122 -16.40 -6.26 2.81
N LEU A 123 -16.99 -5.09 2.52
CA LEU A 123 -16.57 -4.17 1.45
C LEU A 123 -15.08 -3.84 1.50
N THR A 124 -14.59 -3.37 2.64
CA THR A 124 -13.16 -2.99 2.82
C THR A 124 -12.23 -4.16 2.58
N ARG A 125 -12.66 -5.38 2.95
CA ARG A 125 -11.86 -6.59 2.74
C ARG A 125 -11.80 -6.95 1.27
N GLU A 126 -12.92 -6.94 0.57
CA GLU A 126 -12.95 -7.21 -0.88
C GLU A 126 -12.20 -6.15 -1.67
N LEU A 127 -12.24 -4.89 -1.25
CA LEU A 127 -11.44 -3.82 -1.84
C LEU A 127 -9.94 -4.13 -1.75
N ALA A 128 -9.45 -4.47 -0.55
CA ALA A 128 -8.04 -4.80 -0.33
C ALA A 128 -7.61 -6.08 -1.09
N VAL A 129 -8.45 -7.12 -1.09
CA VAL A 129 -8.22 -8.36 -1.85
C VAL A 129 -8.19 -8.09 -3.36
N GLY A 130 -9.12 -7.28 -3.87
CA GLY A 130 -9.21 -6.92 -5.28
C GLY A 130 -7.96 -6.17 -5.77
N VAL A 131 -7.46 -5.23 -4.97
CA VAL A 131 -6.22 -4.49 -5.27
C VAL A 131 -5.01 -5.42 -5.27
N LEU A 132 -4.83 -6.26 -4.24
CA LEU A 132 -3.74 -7.24 -4.22
C LEU A 132 -3.81 -8.19 -5.42
N ARG A 133 -5.00 -8.74 -5.72
CA ARG A 133 -5.20 -9.64 -6.86
C ARG A 133 -4.87 -8.95 -8.18
N HIS A 134 -5.32 -7.71 -8.39
CA HIS A 134 -5.04 -6.98 -9.61
C HIS A 134 -3.53 -6.80 -9.86
N PHE A 135 -2.77 -6.35 -8.87
CA PHE A 135 -1.35 -6.09 -9.08
C PHE A 135 -0.47 -7.35 -9.03
N LEU A 136 -0.96 -8.45 -8.46
CA LEU A 136 -0.24 -9.73 -8.42
C LEU A 136 -0.64 -10.66 -9.58
N ALA A 137 -1.84 -10.54 -10.16
CA ALA A 137 -2.27 -11.46 -11.21
C ALA A 137 -1.42 -11.33 -12.48
N PRO A 138 -1.02 -12.45 -13.13
CA PRO A 138 -0.18 -12.41 -14.33
C PRO A 138 -0.72 -11.54 -15.46
N ALA A 139 -2.05 -11.43 -15.59
CA ALA A 139 -2.71 -10.66 -16.65
C ALA A 139 -2.63 -9.13 -16.45
N THR A 140 -2.44 -8.66 -15.22
CA THR A 140 -2.59 -7.23 -14.85
C THR A 140 -1.40 -6.68 -14.07
N ARG A 141 -0.47 -7.53 -13.63
CA ARG A 141 0.74 -7.10 -12.92
C ARG A 141 1.61 -6.17 -13.78
N PRO A 142 2.20 -5.11 -13.20
CA PRO A 142 3.01 -4.14 -13.94
C PRO A 142 4.32 -4.72 -14.48
N THR A 143 4.88 -5.71 -13.81
CA THR A 143 6.15 -6.37 -14.18
C THR A 143 6.09 -7.86 -13.86
N PRO A 144 7.00 -8.69 -14.41
CA PRO A 144 7.02 -10.12 -14.14
C PRO A 144 7.16 -10.46 -12.65
N ARG A 145 7.97 -9.70 -11.89
CA ARG A 145 8.11 -9.87 -10.45
C ARG A 145 7.42 -8.74 -9.71
N VAL A 146 6.47 -9.05 -8.83
CA VAL A 146 5.81 -8.04 -7.99
C VAL A 146 5.91 -8.44 -6.53
N ALA A 147 6.40 -7.51 -5.71
CA ALA A 147 6.31 -7.60 -4.26
C ALA A 147 5.19 -6.67 -3.78
N ALA A 148 4.16 -7.22 -3.14
CA ALA A 148 3.13 -6.44 -2.44
C ALA A 148 3.45 -6.42 -0.95
N THR A 149 3.43 -5.26 -0.31
CA THR A 149 3.76 -5.09 1.11
C THR A 149 2.86 -4.08 1.80
N LEU A 150 2.76 -4.20 3.12
CA LEU A 150 2.19 -3.18 4.00
C LEU A 150 2.72 -3.29 5.44
N PHE A 151 2.53 -2.21 6.20
CA PHE A 151 2.69 -2.18 7.66
C PHE A 151 1.32 -2.02 8.32
N ALA A 152 0.93 -3.00 9.13
CA ALA A 152 -0.30 -3.02 9.90
C ALA A 152 -0.04 -2.49 11.31
N ARG A 153 -0.61 -1.33 11.62
CA ARG A 153 -0.64 -0.75 12.97
C ARG A 153 -2.03 -0.23 13.20
N SER A 154 -2.69 -0.52 14.33
CA SER A 154 -4.04 -0.03 14.61
C SER A 154 -4.05 1.47 14.92
N GLN A 155 -5.03 2.18 14.36
CA GLN A 155 -5.36 3.59 14.63
C GLN A 155 -6.88 3.76 14.45
N GLY A 156 -7.46 4.78 15.09
CA GLY A 156 -8.90 5.07 14.97
C GLY A 156 -9.32 5.44 13.56
N GLN A 157 -8.45 6.09 12.79
CA GLN A 157 -8.72 6.54 11.43
C GLN A 157 -7.44 6.76 10.63
N TYR A 158 -7.51 6.55 9.31
CA TYR A 158 -6.44 6.86 8.35
C TYR A 158 -6.91 7.77 7.22
N LEU A 159 -8.13 7.55 6.70
CA LEU A 159 -8.67 8.23 5.53
C LEU A 159 -9.96 8.99 5.79
N PHE A 160 -10.70 8.60 6.84
CA PHE A 160 -11.99 9.20 7.19
C PHE A 160 -11.91 9.93 8.54
N PRO A 161 -11.58 11.23 8.57
CA PRO A 161 -11.49 12.02 9.79
C PRO A 161 -12.77 11.96 10.64
N ASN A 162 -12.61 11.79 11.96
CA ASN A 162 -13.67 11.72 12.96
C ASN A 162 -14.68 10.58 12.78
N SER A 163 -14.44 9.65 11.85
CA SER A 163 -15.35 8.52 11.58
C SER A 163 -15.57 7.58 12.78
N VAL A 164 -14.69 7.61 13.79
CA VAL A 164 -14.87 6.86 15.05
C VAL A 164 -16.05 7.40 15.85
N GLU A 165 -16.31 8.71 15.78
CA GLU A 165 -17.38 9.39 16.52
C GLU A 165 -18.76 9.07 15.94
N GLY A 166 -18.82 8.71 14.65
CA GLY A 166 -20.05 8.37 13.91
C GLY A 166 -20.79 7.13 14.39
N GLY A 167 -20.21 6.34 15.29
CA GLY A 167 -20.86 5.23 16.00
C GLY A 167 -21.11 3.95 15.19
N GLY A 168 -20.90 3.97 13.86
CA GLY A 168 -20.99 2.79 12.99
C GLY A 168 -19.65 2.10 12.73
N LYS A 169 -18.53 2.77 13.01
CA LYS A 169 -17.19 2.25 12.70
C LYS A 169 -16.73 1.23 13.73
N ARG A 170 -16.30 0.06 13.25
CA ARG A 170 -15.63 -0.96 14.06
C ARG A 170 -14.12 -0.88 13.89
N VAL A 171 -13.45 -0.26 14.85
CA VAL A 171 -11.98 -0.22 14.90
C VAL A 171 -11.46 -1.56 15.42
N LEU A 172 -10.50 -2.16 14.70
CA LEU A 172 -9.83 -3.37 15.15
C LEU A 172 -8.62 -2.99 16.01
N GLY A 173 -8.42 -3.67 17.15
CA GLY A 173 -7.13 -3.65 17.84
C GLY A 173 -6.04 -4.26 16.96
N GLY A 174 -4.78 -4.01 17.26
CA GLY A 174 -3.62 -4.37 16.46
C GLY A 174 -3.53 -5.86 16.16
N LEU A 175 -3.81 -6.73 17.13
CA LEU A 175 -3.88 -8.17 16.88
C LEU A 175 -5.00 -8.54 15.89
N GLY A 176 -6.17 -7.92 16.06
CA GLY A 176 -7.31 -8.11 15.17
C GLY A 176 -7.03 -7.60 13.76
N LEU A 177 -6.33 -6.47 13.63
CA LEU A 177 -5.92 -5.89 12.34
C LEU A 177 -4.87 -6.75 11.65
N CYS A 178 -3.88 -7.26 12.38
CA CYS A 178 -2.89 -8.20 11.85
C CYS A 178 -3.55 -9.50 11.35
N GLY A 179 -4.49 -10.06 12.13
CA GLY A 179 -5.28 -11.22 11.71
C GLY A 179 -6.17 -10.93 10.49
N TRP A 180 -6.73 -9.72 10.39
CA TRP A 180 -7.51 -9.27 9.24
C TRP A 180 -6.65 -9.18 7.97
N TRP A 181 -5.47 -8.56 8.05
CA TRP A 181 -4.54 -8.46 6.93
C TRP A 181 -4.00 -9.83 6.49
N LYS A 182 -3.61 -10.69 7.45
CA LYS A 182 -3.26 -12.08 7.14
C LYS A 182 -4.36 -12.76 6.33
N GLY A 183 -5.62 -12.62 6.77
CA GLY A 183 -6.78 -13.16 6.06
C GLY A 183 -7.03 -12.53 4.68
N VAL A 184 -6.66 -11.26 4.46
CA VAL A 184 -6.72 -10.60 3.14
C VAL A 184 -5.71 -11.22 2.17
N TYR A 185 -4.45 -11.37 2.59
CA TYR A 185 -3.42 -12.02 1.78
C TYR A 185 -3.76 -13.49 1.47
N GLU A 186 -4.28 -14.24 2.45
CA GLU A 186 -4.74 -15.63 2.24
C GLU A 186 -5.87 -15.73 1.20
N GLU A 187 -6.76 -14.74 1.16
CA GLU A 187 -7.82 -14.68 0.15
C GLU A 187 -7.27 -14.33 -1.23
N ALA A 188 -6.39 -13.33 -1.31
CA ALA A 188 -5.73 -12.97 -2.55
C ALA A 188 -4.96 -14.17 -3.11
N ALA A 189 -4.19 -14.87 -2.27
CA ALA A 189 -3.48 -16.10 -2.63
C ALA A 189 -4.41 -17.18 -3.20
N ARG A 190 -5.54 -17.45 -2.54
CA ARG A 190 -6.53 -18.43 -3.02
C ARG A 190 -7.09 -18.07 -4.39
N ARG A 191 -7.39 -16.79 -4.63
CA ARG A 191 -7.91 -16.31 -5.92
C ARG A 191 -6.85 -16.33 -7.01
N LEU A 192 -5.60 -15.96 -6.70
CA LEU A 192 -4.49 -16.03 -7.64
C LEU A 192 -4.21 -17.47 -8.09
N VAL A 193 -4.20 -18.44 -7.15
CA VAL A 193 -4.04 -19.86 -7.52
C VAL A 193 -5.21 -20.36 -8.35
N ALA A 194 -6.44 -19.92 -8.05
CA ALA A 194 -7.61 -20.23 -8.87
C ALA A 194 -7.52 -19.61 -10.29
N ASP A 195 -6.80 -18.50 -10.44
CA ASP A 195 -6.51 -17.84 -11.72
C ASP A 195 -5.33 -18.48 -12.48
N GLY A 196 -4.78 -19.59 -11.99
CA GLY A 196 -3.69 -20.33 -12.63
C GLY A 196 -2.29 -19.93 -12.19
N VAL A 197 -2.13 -19.13 -11.13
CA VAL A 197 -0.81 -18.88 -10.53
C VAL A 197 -0.31 -20.14 -9.83
N SER A 198 0.89 -20.60 -10.19
CA SER A 198 1.55 -21.72 -9.53
C SER A 198 1.77 -21.42 -8.04
N PRO A 199 1.34 -22.31 -7.11
CA PRO A 199 1.55 -22.11 -5.67
C PRO A 199 3.00 -21.82 -5.26
N GLY A 200 3.98 -22.41 -5.94
CA GLY A 200 5.41 -22.22 -5.66
C GLY A 200 5.96 -20.85 -6.06
N ASP A 201 5.27 -20.12 -6.93
CA ASP A 201 5.68 -18.76 -7.34
C ASP A 201 5.29 -17.71 -6.30
N LEU A 202 4.38 -18.06 -5.38
CA LEU A 202 3.83 -17.16 -4.37
C LEU A 202 4.55 -17.31 -3.02
N ASP A 203 5.30 -16.29 -2.64
CA ASP A 203 5.98 -16.20 -1.36
C ASP A 203 5.22 -15.30 -0.39
N LEU A 204 4.57 -15.89 0.62
CA LEU A 204 3.85 -15.16 1.67
C LEU A 204 4.68 -15.04 2.94
N ARG A 205 4.82 -13.81 3.45
CA ARG A 205 5.61 -13.54 4.66
C ARG A 205 4.94 -12.58 5.61
N TYR A 206 5.15 -12.83 6.89
CA TYR A 206 4.74 -11.92 7.93
C TYR A 206 5.79 -11.85 9.05
N LEU A 207 5.85 -10.71 9.70
CA LEU A 207 6.64 -10.48 10.90
C LEU A 207 5.81 -9.65 11.88
N LEU A 208 5.71 -10.10 13.12
CA LEU A 208 5.20 -9.27 14.23
C LEU A 208 6.42 -8.80 15.02
N PRO A 209 6.84 -7.54 14.90
CA PRO A 209 8.03 -7.05 15.60
C PRO A 209 7.94 -7.33 17.10
N SER A 210 9.06 -7.69 17.72
CA SER A 210 9.16 -8.08 19.14
C SER A 210 8.53 -9.42 19.55
N TYR A 211 7.99 -10.19 18.61
CA TYR A 211 7.48 -11.54 18.87
C TYR A 211 8.34 -12.60 18.18
N SER A 212 8.47 -13.75 18.81
CA SER A 212 9.05 -14.94 18.20
C SER A 212 8.06 -15.61 17.23
N ALA A 213 8.58 -16.45 16.33
CA ALA A 213 7.76 -17.23 15.40
C ALA A 213 6.62 -18.03 16.08
N PRO A 214 6.86 -18.81 17.15
CA PRO A 214 5.80 -19.57 17.81
C PRO A 214 4.75 -18.67 18.49
N GLU A 215 5.16 -17.55 19.10
CA GLU A 215 4.23 -16.59 19.70
C GLU A 215 3.34 -15.97 18.64
N ALA A 216 3.93 -15.45 17.56
CA ALA A 216 3.20 -14.84 16.46
C ALA A 216 2.25 -15.85 15.77
N ALA A 217 2.67 -17.10 15.61
CA ALA A 217 1.82 -18.17 15.10
C ALA A 217 0.65 -18.48 16.06
N GLY A 218 0.89 -18.56 17.37
CA GLY A 218 -0.15 -18.74 18.38
C GLY A 218 -1.15 -17.59 18.44
N MET A 219 -0.67 -16.36 18.29
CA MET A 219 -1.50 -15.14 18.31
C MET A 219 -2.40 -14.99 17.08
N LEU A 220 -1.86 -15.23 15.87
CA LEU A 220 -2.65 -15.10 14.63
C LEU A 220 -3.43 -16.37 14.27
N GLY A 221 -3.06 -17.52 14.85
CA GLY A 221 -3.69 -18.81 14.61
C GLY A 221 -3.54 -19.33 13.18
N ALA A 222 -4.16 -20.48 12.94
CA ALA A 222 -4.22 -21.08 11.60
C ALA A 222 -5.17 -20.28 10.67
N PRO A 223 -4.95 -20.34 9.34
CA PRO A 223 -5.88 -19.78 8.37
C PRO A 223 -7.31 -20.28 8.62
N ARG A 224 -8.30 -19.38 8.58
CA ARG A 224 -9.73 -19.76 8.75
C ARG A 224 -10.22 -20.73 7.68
N ARG A 225 -9.65 -20.60 6.48
CA ARG A 225 -9.83 -21.53 5.37
C ARG A 225 -8.45 -22.06 4.98
N PRO A 226 -8.31 -23.37 4.70
CA PRO A 226 -7.04 -23.93 4.26
C PRO A 226 -6.44 -23.13 3.10
N LEU A 227 -5.13 -22.90 3.15
CA LEU A 227 -4.40 -22.35 2.02
C LEU A 227 -4.32 -23.39 0.89
N PRO A 228 -4.19 -22.96 -0.38
CA PRO A 228 -3.93 -23.88 -1.48
C PRO A 228 -2.69 -24.72 -1.22
N VAL A 229 -2.69 -25.96 -1.70
CA VAL A 229 -1.54 -26.86 -1.57
C VAL A 229 -0.30 -26.20 -2.18
N GLY A 230 0.80 -26.16 -1.42
CA GLY A 230 2.05 -25.50 -1.83
C GLY A 230 2.18 -24.04 -1.41
N VAL A 231 1.12 -23.40 -0.91
CA VAL A 231 1.18 -22.04 -0.34
C VAL A 231 1.26 -22.12 1.19
N SER A 232 2.27 -21.47 1.77
CA SER A 232 2.45 -21.38 3.22
C SER A 232 2.99 -20.02 3.64
N TRP A 233 2.65 -19.59 4.85
CA TRP A 233 3.25 -18.41 5.47
C TRP A 233 4.66 -18.73 5.98
N ARG A 234 5.62 -17.85 5.67
CA ARG A 234 6.95 -17.83 6.32
C ARG A 234 7.01 -16.70 7.35
N TYR A 235 7.49 -17.02 8.56
CA TYR A 235 7.77 -15.99 9.56
C TYR A 235 9.11 -15.33 9.27
N ALA A 236 9.06 -14.20 8.57
CA ALA A 236 10.23 -13.46 8.13
C ALA A 236 9.81 -12.03 7.75
N PRO A 237 10.72 -11.04 7.88
CA PRO A 237 10.45 -9.71 7.39
C PRO A 237 10.22 -9.66 5.87
N PRO A 238 9.55 -8.62 5.37
CA PRO A 238 9.60 -8.29 3.95
C PRO A 238 11.05 -7.94 3.55
N PHE A 239 11.34 -8.03 2.26
CA PHE A 239 12.64 -7.63 1.69
C PHE A 239 13.86 -8.37 2.28
N VAL A 240 13.85 -9.71 2.38
CA VAL A 240 15.12 -10.45 2.64
C VAL A 240 15.98 -10.58 1.39
N SER A 241 15.39 -10.35 0.23
CA SER A 241 16.02 -10.40 -1.09
C SER A 241 15.92 -9.03 -1.72
N GLN A 242 17.00 -8.56 -2.34
CA GLN A 242 17.02 -7.27 -3.02
C GLN A 242 15.93 -7.22 -4.11
N LEU A 243 15.30 -6.04 -4.20
CA LEU A 243 14.44 -5.70 -5.34
C LEU A 243 15.26 -5.14 -6.49
N LEU A 244 16.40 -4.51 -6.18
CA LEU A 244 17.32 -3.95 -7.15
C LEU A 244 18.12 -5.04 -7.85
N PRO A 245 18.44 -4.85 -9.14
CA PRO A 245 19.23 -5.81 -9.92
C PRO A 245 20.74 -5.79 -9.63
N GLU A 246 21.20 -5.13 -8.55
CA GLU A 246 22.61 -4.86 -8.32
C GLU A 246 23.44 -6.08 -7.92
N ALA A 247 24.67 -6.14 -8.45
CA ALA A 247 25.70 -7.09 -8.05
C ALA A 247 26.51 -6.49 -6.90
N GLY A 248 26.27 -6.95 -5.67
CA GLY A 248 27.00 -6.51 -4.49
C GLY A 248 26.54 -7.22 -3.23
N VAL A 249 27.28 -7.02 -2.14
CA VAL A 249 26.85 -7.52 -0.82
C VAL A 249 25.61 -6.73 -0.40
N PRO A 250 24.48 -7.39 -0.08
CA PRO A 250 23.29 -6.68 0.37
C PRO A 250 23.56 -5.87 1.63
N SER A 251 23.15 -4.61 1.61
CA SER A 251 23.15 -3.69 2.75
C SER A 251 21.73 -3.20 3.00
N LEU A 252 21.43 -2.65 4.19
CA LEU A 252 20.11 -2.08 4.46
C LEU A 252 19.69 -1.04 3.41
N ALA A 253 20.64 -0.24 2.94
CA ALA A 253 20.45 0.79 1.93
C ALA A 253 19.98 0.27 0.55
N THR A 254 20.30 -0.98 0.21
CA THR A 254 19.89 -1.62 -1.06
C THR A 254 18.77 -2.64 -0.86
N LEU A 255 18.50 -3.03 0.38
CA LEU A 255 17.56 -4.07 0.74
C LEU A 255 16.19 -3.51 1.16
N VAL A 256 16.18 -2.52 2.05
CA VAL A 256 14.95 -1.99 2.66
C VAL A 256 14.54 -0.70 1.96
N PRO A 257 13.37 -0.65 1.28
CA PRO A 257 12.92 0.56 0.60
C PRO A 257 12.41 1.62 1.59
N SER A 258 12.64 2.89 1.29
CA SER A 258 12.02 4.03 1.95
C SER A 258 10.62 4.27 1.38
N LEU A 259 9.59 3.99 2.18
CA LEU A 259 8.18 4.12 1.85
C LEU A 259 7.52 5.27 2.64
N PRO A 260 6.51 5.96 2.09
CA PRO A 260 5.84 7.07 2.75
C PRO A 260 5.07 6.61 3.99
N ASP A 261 5.16 7.40 5.07
CA ASP A 261 4.50 7.14 6.37
C ASP A 261 4.83 5.77 7.00
N ASP A 262 5.95 5.13 6.64
CA ASP A 262 6.34 3.79 7.11
C ASP A 262 7.37 3.85 8.27
N PRO A 263 7.19 3.11 9.38
CA PRO A 263 8.15 3.08 10.49
C PRO A 263 9.55 2.62 10.10
N LYS A 264 9.69 1.74 9.11
CA LYS A 264 11.01 1.24 8.70
C LYS A 264 11.82 2.34 7.99
N THR A 265 11.14 3.25 7.28
CA THR A 265 11.75 4.42 6.65
C THR A 265 12.27 5.36 7.73
N ARG A 266 11.42 5.70 8.71
CA ARG A 266 11.80 6.56 9.82
C ARG A 266 12.99 5.98 10.58
N PHE A 267 12.99 4.67 10.84
CA PHE A 267 14.10 4.03 11.52
C PHE A 267 15.39 4.03 10.69
N LEU A 268 15.31 3.82 9.37
CA LEU A 268 16.47 3.99 8.48
C LEU A 268 17.04 5.42 8.55
N ASP A 269 16.17 6.43 8.48
CA ASP A 269 16.58 7.83 8.52
C ASP A 269 17.27 8.18 9.86
N GLU A 270 16.78 7.63 10.97
CA GLU A 270 17.40 7.79 12.28
C GLU A 270 18.78 7.13 12.37
N LEU A 271 18.93 5.91 11.84
CA LEU A 271 20.24 5.23 11.80
C LEU A 271 21.26 6.02 10.98
N VAL A 272 20.82 6.64 9.89
CA VAL A 272 21.65 7.54 9.09
C VAL A 272 22.00 8.80 9.88
N GLY A 273 21.03 9.42 10.55
CA GLY A 273 21.24 10.60 11.41
C GLY A 273 22.24 10.36 12.54
N GLU A 274 22.05 9.29 13.31
CA GLU A 274 22.96 8.88 14.40
C GLU A 274 24.40 8.69 13.91
N ALA A 275 24.57 8.12 12.71
CA ALA A 275 25.89 7.88 12.14
C ALA A 275 26.59 9.17 11.65
N VAL A 276 25.83 10.18 11.23
CA VAL A 276 26.35 11.50 10.88
C VAL A 276 26.80 12.25 12.14
N ASP A 277 25.99 12.21 13.20
CA ASP A 277 26.27 12.90 14.47
C ASP A 277 27.46 12.28 15.24
N ALA A 278 27.70 10.98 15.07
CA ALA A 278 28.79 10.26 15.73
C ALA A 278 30.20 10.62 15.19
N VAL A 279 30.31 11.38 14.10
CA VAL A 279 31.60 11.85 13.56
C VAL A 279 31.97 13.19 14.21
N PRO A 280 33.05 13.27 15.03
CA PRO A 280 33.45 14.53 15.64
C PRO A 280 33.81 15.56 14.58
N ILE A 281 33.32 16.79 14.75
CA ILE A 281 33.59 18.00 13.93
C ILE A 281 35.11 18.28 13.77
N ALA A 282 35.98 17.62 14.53
CA ALA A 282 37.43 17.82 14.51
C ALA A 282 38.15 17.34 13.23
N LEU A 283 37.51 16.54 12.36
CA LEU A 283 38.15 16.03 11.13
C LEU A 283 37.79 16.79 9.84
N THR A 284 36.89 17.79 9.89
CA THR A 284 36.54 18.63 8.72
C THR A 284 37.52 19.77 8.44
N LYS A 285 38.63 19.86 9.20
CA LYS A 285 39.74 20.79 8.93
C LYS A 285 41.07 20.05 8.83
N THR A 286 41.26 19.27 7.77
CA THR A 286 42.61 19.03 7.24
C THR A 286 42.65 19.47 5.78
N GLY A 287 42.63 20.80 5.60
CA GLY A 287 43.13 21.42 4.38
C GLY A 287 44.60 21.03 4.23
N LYS A 288 44.85 20.00 3.43
CA LYS A 288 46.18 19.61 2.99
C LYS A 288 46.60 20.66 1.97
N ASP A 289 47.55 21.50 2.33
CA ASP A 289 48.25 22.40 1.40
C ASP A 289 48.81 21.57 0.24
N LYS A 290 48.13 21.61 -0.90
CA LYS A 290 48.67 21.19 -2.20
C LYS A 290 48.62 22.40 -3.12
N GLU A 291 49.73 22.58 -3.82
CA GLU A 291 50.05 23.69 -4.74
C GLU A 291 48.90 24.10 -5.68
N PRO A 292 48.85 25.38 -6.08
CA PRO A 292 47.75 25.93 -6.87
C PRO A 292 47.84 25.47 -8.33
N SER A 293 47.22 24.33 -8.66
CA SER A 293 46.74 24.09 -10.02
C SER A 293 45.38 24.79 -10.17
N GLU A 294 45.23 25.61 -11.21
CA GLU A 294 44.07 26.48 -11.48
C GLU A 294 42.72 25.83 -11.11
N PRO A 295 41.96 26.38 -10.15
CA PRO A 295 40.66 25.84 -9.81
C PRO A 295 39.66 26.27 -10.89
N ARG A 296 39.22 25.32 -11.72
CA ARG A 296 37.95 25.47 -12.44
C ARG A 296 36.88 25.80 -11.39
N LYS A 297 36.29 27.00 -11.46
CA LYS A 297 35.19 27.42 -10.57
C LYS A 297 34.01 26.46 -10.77
N ARG A 298 33.92 25.43 -9.93
CA ARG A 298 32.76 24.54 -9.90
C ARG A 298 31.50 25.35 -9.66
N SER A 299 30.47 25.09 -10.44
CA SER A 299 29.19 25.77 -10.28
C SER A 299 28.57 25.40 -8.92
N ARG A 300 27.68 26.24 -8.38
CA ARG A 300 26.95 25.93 -7.12
C ARG A 300 26.26 24.56 -7.19
N LYS A 301 25.65 24.25 -8.34
CA LYS A 301 25.00 22.96 -8.62
C LYS A 301 25.95 21.76 -8.55
N GLU A 302 27.19 21.91 -9.00
CA GLU A 302 28.20 20.84 -8.92
C GLU A 302 28.72 20.63 -7.50
N LYS A 303 28.73 21.68 -6.67
CA LYS A 303 29.08 21.55 -5.25
C LYS A 303 27.97 20.86 -4.49
N ASP A 304 26.72 21.31 -4.67
CA ASP A 304 25.54 20.72 -4.03
C ASP A 304 25.43 19.21 -4.38
N ALA A 305 25.61 18.85 -5.65
CA ALA A 305 25.58 17.45 -6.09
C ALA A 305 26.72 16.59 -5.51
N ALA A 306 27.90 17.17 -5.30
CA ALA A 306 29.04 16.47 -4.71
C ALA A 306 28.83 16.26 -3.19
N GLU A 307 28.26 17.24 -2.50
CA GLU A 307 27.87 17.13 -1.09
C GLU A 307 26.79 16.05 -0.90
N GLU A 308 25.76 16.04 -1.74
CA GLU A 308 24.71 15.00 -1.73
C GLU A 308 25.28 13.58 -1.98
N GLU A 309 26.25 13.46 -2.88
CA GLU A 309 26.93 12.19 -3.15
C GLU A 309 27.79 11.72 -1.97
N GLU A 310 28.49 12.64 -1.30
CA GLU A 310 29.28 12.34 -0.11
C GLU A 310 28.37 11.93 1.07
N ASP A 311 27.27 12.64 1.29
CA ASP A 311 26.27 12.29 2.29
C ASP A 311 25.64 10.93 2.03
N ARG A 312 25.31 10.63 0.77
CA ARG A 312 24.81 9.31 0.38
C ARG A 312 25.84 8.21 0.62
N ALA A 313 27.11 8.45 0.29
CA ALA A 313 28.19 7.48 0.54
C ALA A 313 28.38 7.23 2.04
N ARG A 314 28.31 8.28 2.86
CA ARG A 314 28.34 8.17 4.34
C ARG A 314 27.15 7.35 4.86
N ALA A 315 25.94 7.67 4.42
CA ALA A 315 24.72 6.97 4.81
C ALA A 315 24.79 5.48 4.41
N HIS A 316 25.23 5.19 3.18
CA HIS A 316 25.44 3.82 2.72
C HIS A 316 26.44 3.06 3.62
N ALA A 317 27.58 3.68 3.92
CA ALA A 317 28.61 3.07 4.76
C ALA A 317 28.15 2.84 6.21
N ALA A 318 27.30 3.72 6.75
CA ALA A 318 26.67 3.54 8.05
C ALA A 318 25.71 2.34 8.05
N LEU A 319 24.80 2.31 7.09
CA LEU A 319 23.80 1.26 6.94
C LEU A 319 24.40 -0.11 6.59
N ALA A 320 25.57 -0.15 5.93
CA ALA A 320 26.29 -1.39 5.66
C ALA A 320 26.89 -2.06 6.91
N LYS A 321 27.05 -1.33 8.02
CA LYS A 321 27.58 -1.88 9.29
C LYS A 321 26.52 -2.64 10.09
N ILE A 322 25.24 -2.43 9.79
CA ILE A 322 24.13 -2.99 10.55
C ILE A 322 23.58 -4.20 9.78
N PRO A 323 23.67 -5.42 10.34
CA PRO A 323 23.08 -6.60 9.72
C PRO A 323 21.56 -6.47 9.57
N PRO A 324 20.95 -6.99 8.49
CA PRO A 324 19.49 -6.96 8.32
C PRO A 324 18.71 -7.56 9.48
N ALA A 325 19.21 -8.64 10.11
CA ALA A 325 18.55 -9.26 11.26
C ALA A 325 18.51 -8.30 12.47
N GLU A 326 19.62 -7.62 12.75
CA GLU A 326 19.70 -6.62 13.83
C GLU A 326 18.74 -5.46 13.58
N PHE A 327 18.63 -4.99 12.34
CA PHE A 327 17.67 -3.94 11.98
C PHE A 327 16.24 -4.31 12.35
N TRP A 328 15.78 -5.51 11.96
CA TRP A 328 14.41 -5.96 12.25
C TRP A 328 14.17 -6.23 13.73
N GLU A 329 15.19 -6.66 14.48
CA GLU A 329 15.14 -6.77 15.94
C GLU A 329 15.00 -5.39 16.59
N ARG A 330 15.86 -4.43 16.22
CA ARG A 330 15.84 -3.06 16.73
C ARG A 330 14.54 -2.33 16.38
N LEU A 331 13.98 -2.59 15.20
CA LEU A 331 12.69 -2.04 14.77
C LEU A 331 11.56 -2.40 15.73
N GLY A 332 11.63 -3.59 16.35
CA GLY A 332 10.67 -4.03 17.36
C GLY A 332 10.61 -3.14 18.60
N PHE A 333 11.69 -2.44 18.94
CA PHE A 333 11.75 -1.55 20.11
C PHE A 333 11.32 -0.11 19.82
N ARG A 334 10.93 0.21 18.58
CA ARG A 334 10.52 1.55 18.18
C ARG A 334 9.12 1.87 18.68
N GLN A 335 8.83 3.14 18.94
CA GLN A 335 7.54 3.58 19.48
C GLN A 335 6.35 3.07 18.65
N GLU A 336 6.49 3.04 17.32
CA GLU A 336 5.45 2.53 16.43
C GLU A 336 5.16 1.04 16.60
N CYS A 337 6.12 0.26 17.11
CA CYS A 337 6.01 -1.19 17.34
C CYS A 337 5.82 -1.56 18.82
N VAL A 338 6.13 -0.66 19.77
CA VAL A 338 6.10 -0.91 21.23
C VAL A 338 4.89 -0.29 21.94
N SER A 339 4.06 0.49 21.24
CA SER A 339 2.97 1.31 21.84
C SER A 339 1.81 0.55 22.51
N GLY A 340 2.01 -0.70 22.94
CA GLY A 340 1.06 -1.48 23.74
C GLY A 340 0.06 -2.29 22.90
N ASP A 341 0.21 -2.29 21.58
CA ASP A 341 -0.63 -3.03 20.65
C ASP A 341 0.22 -3.73 19.57
N VAL A 342 -0.30 -4.82 19.03
CA VAL A 342 0.42 -5.66 18.06
C VAL A 342 0.47 -4.96 16.71
N THR A 343 1.67 -4.86 16.14
CA THR A 343 1.87 -4.40 14.76
C THR A 343 2.46 -5.51 13.92
N GLY A 344 2.37 -5.41 12.60
CA GLY A 344 2.84 -6.46 11.72
C GLY A 344 3.21 -5.99 10.32
N PHE A 345 4.27 -6.55 9.78
CA PHE A 345 4.61 -6.44 8.36
C PHE A 345 4.05 -7.66 7.63
N PHE A 346 3.42 -7.43 6.48
CA PHE A 346 2.88 -8.49 5.64
C PHE A 346 3.33 -8.26 4.20
N SER A 347 3.74 -9.33 3.54
CA SER A 347 4.10 -9.27 2.12
C SER A 347 3.72 -10.53 1.35
N ALA A 348 3.46 -10.34 0.06
CA ALA A 348 3.33 -11.38 -0.94
C ALA A 348 4.25 -11.04 -2.11
N THR A 349 5.18 -11.92 -2.45
CA THR A 349 6.01 -11.77 -3.64
C THR A 349 5.60 -12.81 -4.66
N LEU A 350 5.32 -12.38 -5.88
CA LEU A 350 5.14 -13.27 -7.02
C LEU A 350 6.37 -13.14 -7.93
N SER A 351 7.06 -14.25 -8.18
CA SER A 351 8.18 -14.31 -9.13
C SER A 351 7.94 -15.46 -10.11
N PRO A 352 8.11 -15.27 -11.42
CA PRO A 352 7.91 -16.35 -12.38
C PRO A 352 8.99 -17.42 -12.19
N SER A 353 8.60 -18.69 -12.14
CA SER A 353 9.51 -19.83 -12.22
C SER A 353 10.40 -19.73 -13.48
N GLU A 354 11.66 -20.15 -13.37
CA GLU A 354 12.68 -20.09 -14.46
C GLU A 354 12.19 -20.73 -15.77
N ALA A 355 11.28 -21.71 -15.72
CA ALA A 355 10.69 -22.36 -16.89
C ALA A 355 9.81 -21.43 -17.77
N ALA A 356 9.17 -20.42 -17.17
CA ALA A 356 8.34 -19.45 -17.90
C ALA A 356 9.16 -18.33 -18.57
N GLN A 357 10.47 -18.25 -18.28
CA GLN A 357 11.34 -17.19 -18.79
C GLN A 357 11.87 -17.44 -20.20
N VAL A 358 11.74 -18.67 -20.71
CA VAL A 358 12.21 -19.05 -22.06
C VAL A 358 11.17 -18.71 -23.14
N GLU A 359 9.87 -18.81 -22.85
CA GLU A 359 8.82 -18.54 -23.86
C GLU A 359 8.44 -17.06 -24.00
N GLU A 360 8.68 -16.22 -22.99
CA GLU A 360 8.33 -14.78 -23.05
C GLU A 360 9.34 -13.92 -23.82
N LYS A 361 10.55 -14.42 -24.08
CA LYS A 361 11.62 -13.65 -24.73
C LYS A 361 11.38 -13.43 -26.23
N ASP A 362 10.65 -14.32 -26.91
CA ASP A 362 10.44 -14.24 -28.36
C ASP A 362 9.22 -13.38 -28.78
N VAL A 363 8.47 -12.79 -27.84
CA VAL A 363 7.21 -12.06 -28.14
C VAL A 363 7.24 -10.56 -27.76
N LYS A 364 8.22 -10.09 -26.97
CA LYS A 364 8.16 -8.76 -26.32
C LYS A 364 8.77 -7.58 -27.09
N GLU A 365 9.65 -7.79 -28.07
CA GLU A 365 10.40 -6.68 -28.70
C GLU A 365 9.56 -5.75 -29.60
N ALA A 366 8.29 -6.04 -29.89
CA ALA A 366 7.44 -5.21 -30.75
C ALA A 366 6.24 -4.53 -30.04
N LYS A 367 6.06 -4.70 -28.71
CA LYS A 367 4.84 -4.24 -28.00
C LYS A 367 5.02 -3.13 -26.96
N ASP A 368 6.26 -2.76 -26.62
CA ASP A 368 6.52 -1.83 -25.51
C ASP A 368 6.35 -0.35 -25.91
N GLU A 369 6.49 0.03 -27.19
CA GLU A 369 6.34 1.44 -27.60
C GLU A 369 4.88 1.89 -27.79
N GLU A 370 3.95 0.98 -28.07
CA GLU A 370 2.53 1.33 -28.34
C GLU A 370 1.64 1.30 -27.07
N LYS A 371 2.08 0.57 -26.02
CA LYS A 371 1.34 0.46 -24.74
C LYS A 371 1.47 1.70 -23.85
N ASP A 372 2.63 2.36 -23.86
CA ASP A 372 2.90 3.54 -23.01
C ASP A 372 2.09 4.78 -23.45
N ALA A 373 1.77 4.90 -24.75
CA ALA A 373 1.00 6.03 -25.29
C ALA A 373 -0.53 5.90 -25.09
N ALA A 374 -1.06 4.67 -24.94
CA ALA A 374 -2.48 4.42 -24.68
C ALA A 374 -2.80 4.41 -23.16
N SER A 375 -1.84 4.01 -22.32
CA SER A 375 -1.94 4.01 -20.86
C SER A 375 -1.94 5.42 -20.25
N THR A 376 -1.14 6.34 -20.78
CA THR A 376 -1.04 7.73 -20.30
C THR A 376 -2.27 8.59 -20.53
N LYS A 377 -3.19 8.21 -21.43
CA LYS A 377 -4.44 8.96 -21.71
C LYS A 377 -5.49 8.88 -20.60
N ARG A 378 -5.25 8.13 -19.51
CA ARG A 378 -6.25 7.89 -18.44
C ARG A 378 -5.74 8.14 -17.03
N THR A 379 -4.65 8.89 -16.89
CA THR A 379 -4.00 9.14 -15.60
C THR A 379 -3.92 10.62 -15.29
N LEU A 380 -4.12 11.00 -14.02
CA LEU A 380 -3.99 12.38 -13.55
C LEU A 380 -2.54 12.71 -13.19
N SER A 381 -2.18 13.98 -13.04
CA SER A 381 -0.90 14.30 -12.39
C SER A 381 -0.90 13.87 -10.91
N GLN A 382 0.27 13.54 -10.35
CA GLN A 382 0.39 13.15 -8.94
C GLN A 382 -0.19 14.22 -8.00
N ALA A 383 0.04 15.50 -8.30
CA ALA A 383 -0.50 16.61 -7.51
C ALA A 383 -2.05 16.62 -7.45
N LEU A 384 -2.71 16.17 -8.51
CA LEU A 384 -4.18 16.09 -8.55
C LEU A 384 -4.71 14.89 -7.76
N VAL A 385 -4.05 13.73 -7.84
CA VAL A 385 -4.38 12.57 -6.99
C VAL A 385 -4.18 12.91 -5.52
N GLU A 386 -3.06 13.55 -5.18
CA GLU A 386 -2.77 14.02 -3.84
C GLU A 386 -3.80 15.06 -3.37
N ARG A 387 -4.26 15.95 -4.25
CA ARG A 387 -5.33 16.92 -3.95
C ARG A 387 -6.64 16.22 -3.63
N LEU A 388 -7.02 15.17 -4.36
CA LEU A 388 -8.22 14.38 -4.08
C LEU A 388 -8.12 13.63 -2.74
N LEU A 389 -6.95 13.05 -2.45
CA LEU A 389 -6.67 12.40 -1.17
C LEU A 389 -6.74 13.41 -0.01
N LYS A 390 -6.10 14.57 -0.14
CA LYS A 390 -6.15 15.65 0.86
C LYS A 390 -7.56 16.19 1.07
N SER A 391 -8.35 16.34 0.01
CA SER A 391 -9.76 16.72 0.12
C SER A 391 -10.57 15.71 0.94
N MET A 392 -10.33 14.40 0.75
CA MET A 392 -10.95 13.36 1.56
C MET A 392 -10.51 13.42 3.02
N LEU A 393 -9.22 13.66 3.27
CA LEU A 393 -8.64 13.84 4.62
C LEU A 393 -9.09 15.13 5.33
N ASN A 394 -9.73 16.05 4.62
CA ASN A 394 -10.32 17.27 5.17
C ASN A 394 -11.85 17.19 5.27
N THR A 395 -12.44 16.05 4.95
CA THR A 395 -13.88 15.81 5.04
C THR A 395 -14.23 15.26 6.42
N ASP A 396 -15.29 15.78 7.05
CA ASP A 396 -15.71 15.36 8.39
C ASP A 396 -16.70 14.18 8.35
N PHE A 397 -16.34 13.10 9.05
CA PHE A 397 -17.16 11.90 9.19
C PHE A 397 -17.69 11.71 10.63
N ALA A 398 -17.68 12.74 11.47
CA ALA A 398 -18.19 12.67 12.85
C ALA A 398 -19.69 12.33 12.92
N THR A 399 -20.49 12.80 11.95
CA THR A 399 -21.92 12.48 11.87
C THR A 399 -22.31 12.06 10.46
N ARG A 400 -23.42 11.34 10.33
CA ARG A 400 -23.94 10.90 9.03
C ARG A 400 -24.26 12.07 8.10
N ALA A 401 -24.77 13.18 8.64
CA ALA A 401 -25.11 14.37 7.85
C ALA A 401 -23.85 15.03 7.27
N LEU A 402 -22.83 15.25 8.10
CA LEU A 402 -21.53 15.79 7.67
C LEU A 402 -20.85 14.87 6.66
N ALA A 403 -20.90 13.55 6.89
CA ALA A 403 -20.35 12.57 5.98
C ALA A 403 -21.06 12.58 4.62
N ALA A 404 -22.39 12.73 4.59
CA ALA A 404 -23.17 12.78 3.35
C ALA A 404 -22.89 14.06 2.55
N GLU A 405 -22.89 15.22 3.22
CA GLU A 405 -22.55 16.52 2.61
C GLU A 405 -21.11 16.50 2.06
N GLY A 406 -20.17 16.07 2.89
CA GLY A 406 -18.77 15.91 2.53
C GLY A 406 -18.55 14.95 1.35
N THR A 407 -19.31 13.86 1.32
CA THR A 407 -19.28 12.91 0.20
C THR A 407 -19.78 13.55 -1.09
N ALA A 408 -20.89 14.29 -1.06
CA ALA A 408 -21.41 14.97 -2.23
C ALA A 408 -20.39 15.99 -2.79
N ASN A 409 -19.79 16.79 -1.91
CA ASN A 409 -18.75 17.76 -2.27
C ASN A 409 -17.51 17.08 -2.86
N TRP A 410 -17.04 15.99 -2.23
CA TRP A 410 -15.89 15.25 -2.72
C TRP A 410 -16.16 14.60 -4.09
N LEU A 411 -17.33 13.98 -4.29
CA LEU A 411 -17.70 13.37 -5.57
C LEU A 411 -17.83 14.42 -6.69
N ALA A 412 -18.42 15.58 -6.40
CA ALA A 412 -18.51 16.69 -7.35
C ALA A 412 -17.12 17.22 -7.72
N SER A 413 -16.24 17.40 -6.73
CA SER A 413 -14.85 17.81 -6.95
C SER A 413 -14.07 16.77 -7.75
N ALA A 414 -14.18 15.49 -7.41
CA ALA A 414 -13.53 14.40 -8.13
C ALA A 414 -13.97 14.34 -9.59
N ARG A 415 -15.28 14.47 -9.85
CA ARG A 415 -15.80 14.52 -11.23
C ARG A 415 -15.26 15.72 -11.99
N SER A 416 -15.32 16.93 -11.42
CA SER A 416 -14.80 18.13 -12.07
C SER A 416 -13.33 17.95 -12.44
N ILE A 417 -12.49 17.56 -11.48
CA ILE A 417 -11.04 17.42 -11.69
C ILE A 417 -10.73 16.38 -12.77
N VAL A 418 -11.42 15.24 -12.75
CA VAL A 418 -11.19 14.17 -13.74
C VAL A 418 -11.71 14.56 -15.11
N THR A 419 -12.90 15.16 -15.21
CA THR A 419 -13.45 15.63 -16.49
C THR A 419 -12.60 16.75 -17.09
N ASP A 420 -12.10 17.69 -16.27
CA ASP A 420 -11.28 18.81 -16.74
C ASP A 420 -9.95 18.34 -17.37
N GLU A 421 -9.35 17.28 -16.81
CA GLU A 421 -8.05 16.75 -17.27
C GLU A 421 -8.17 15.64 -18.31
N LEU A 422 -9.17 14.76 -18.19
CA LEU A 422 -9.31 13.53 -18.97
C LEU A 422 -10.60 13.45 -19.79
N GLY A 423 -11.49 14.44 -19.71
CA GLY A 423 -12.80 14.45 -20.35
C GLY A 423 -13.81 13.49 -19.72
N GLU A 424 -15.05 13.50 -20.25
CA GLU A 424 -16.13 12.61 -19.76
C GLU A 424 -15.80 11.13 -19.94
N GLU A 425 -15.06 10.76 -20.99
CA GLU A 425 -14.58 9.39 -21.18
C GLU A 425 -13.60 8.96 -20.08
N GLY A 426 -12.73 9.87 -19.63
CA GLY A 426 -11.82 9.64 -18.51
C GLY A 426 -12.56 9.43 -17.19
N TRP A 427 -13.62 10.21 -16.93
CA TRP A 427 -14.49 10.01 -15.76
C TRP A 427 -15.23 8.67 -15.82
N ALA A 428 -15.79 8.31 -16.97
CA ALA A 428 -16.46 7.02 -17.16
C ALA A 428 -15.49 5.83 -17.01
N ALA A 429 -14.23 5.98 -17.44
CA ALA A 429 -13.19 4.97 -17.24
C ALA A 429 -12.70 4.89 -15.78
N SER A 430 -12.85 5.96 -15.00
CA SER A 430 -12.45 6.02 -13.59
C SER A 430 -13.55 5.56 -12.65
N THR A 431 -14.81 5.47 -13.11
CA THR A 431 -15.96 5.19 -12.24
C THR A 431 -16.74 3.95 -12.64
N ALA A 432 -17.37 3.30 -11.66
CA ALA A 432 -18.29 2.20 -11.89
C ALA A 432 -19.46 2.26 -10.90
N THR A 433 -20.63 1.85 -11.35
CA THR A 433 -21.81 1.68 -10.51
C THR A 433 -22.11 0.18 -10.36
N ILE A 434 -22.19 -0.29 -9.12
CA ILE A 434 -22.49 -1.67 -8.78
C ILE A 434 -23.93 -1.73 -8.27
N ALA A 435 -24.78 -2.45 -9.00
CA ALA A 435 -26.20 -2.58 -8.65
C ALA A 435 -26.43 -3.33 -7.33
N ALA A 436 -27.50 -2.94 -6.63
CA ALA A 436 -28.02 -3.68 -5.49
C ALA A 436 -28.48 -5.09 -5.91
N LYS A 437 -28.35 -6.06 -5.01
CA LYS A 437 -28.90 -7.41 -5.17
C LYS A 437 -30.19 -7.56 -4.38
N ALA A 438 -31.26 -7.94 -5.08
CA ALA A 438 -32.57 -8.20 -4.48
C ALA A 438 -32.53 -9.42 -3.55
N GLY A 439 -33.33 -9.38 -2.48
CA GLY A 439 -33.50 -10.51 -1.54
C GLY A 439 -32.40 -10.65 -0.48
N VAL A 440 -31.51 -9.67 -0.35
CA VAL A 440 -30.56 -9.59 0.76
C VAL A 440 -31.14 -8.67 1.82
N GLU A 441 -31.57 -9.21 2.97
CA GLU A 441 -31.92 -8.36 4.11
C GLU A 441 -30.65 -7.67 4.64
N ALA A 442 -30.72 -6.35 4.86
CA ALA A 442 -29.67 -5.63 5.56
C ALA A 442 -29.50 -6.27 6.95
N ALA A 443 -28.29 -6.76 7.26
CA ALA A 443 -28.07 -7.39 8.56
C ALA A 443 -28.33 -6.36 9.66
N ALA A 444 -29.08 -6.75 10.70
CA ALA A 444 -29.35 -5.87 11.84
C ALA A 444 -28.05 -5.28 12.39
N ALA A 445 -28.05 -3.97 12.66
CA ALA A 445 -26.88 -3.29 13.21
C ALA A 445 -26.36 -4.04 14.46
N PRO A 446 -25.05 -4.32 14.56
CA PRO A 446 -24.52 -5.01 15.72
C PRO A 446 -24.80 -4.20 17.00
N PRO A 447 -25.14 -4.84 18.12
CA PRO A 447 -25.42 -4.13 19.37
C PRO A 447 -24.18 -3.35 19.80
N LYS A 448 -24.38 -2.09 20.22
CA LYS A 448 -23.33 -1.24 20.81
C LYS A 448 -22.66 -2.01 21.96
N ARG A 449 -21.43 -2.47 21.77
CA ARG A 449 -20.63 -3.03 22.87
C ARG A 449 -20.37 -1.89 23.86
N LYS A 450 -20.81 -2.07 25.11
CA LYS A 450 -20.43 -1.16 26.21
C LYS A 450 -18.91 -1.15 26.28
N GLU A 451 -18.33 0.05 26.33
CA GLU A 451 -16.92 0.23 26.65
C GLU A 451 -16.65 -0.49 27.97
N GLU A 452 -15.84 -1.55 27.94
CA GLU A 452 -15.23 -2.06 29.16
C GLU A 452 -14.22 -1.03 29.63
N THR A 453 -14.68 -0.15 30.53
CA THR A 453 -13.79 0.64 31.36
C THR A 453 -12.98 -0.35 32.19
N VAL A 454 -11.76 -0.64 31.75
CA VAL A 454 -10.75 -1.33 32.55
C VAL A 454 -10.47 -0.42 33.75
N THR A 455 -11.23 -0.63 34.81
CA THR A 455 -10.97 -0.01 36.11
C THR A 455 -9.68 -0.62 36.62
N MET A 456 -8.60 0.15 36.49
CA MET A 456 -7.33 -0.12 37.14
C MET A 456 -7.59 -0.34 38.63
N LEU A 457 -7.50 -1.59 39.08
CA LEU A 457 -7.53 -1.98 40.49
C LEU A 457 -6.35 -1.29 41.19
N GLN A 458 -6.61 -0.17 41.86
CA GLN A 458 -5.63 0.45 42.73
C GLN A 458 -5.30 -0.50 43.89
N PRO A 459 -4.01 -0.72 44.22
CA PRO A 459 -3.63 -1.56 45.35
C PRO A 459 -4.11 -0.89 46.66
N ARG A 460 -4.98 -1.60 47.39
CA ARG A 460 -5.45 -1.20 48.71
C ARG A 460 -4.24 -0.99 49.65
N LYS A 461 -4.06 0.25 50.12
CA LYS A 461 -3.15 0.55 51.24
C LYS A 461 -3.60 -0.26 52.47
N LYS A 462 -2.77 -1.21 52.92
CA LYS A 462 -2.92 -1.83 54.24
C LYS A 462 -2.71 -0.73 55.30
N LYS A 463 -3.74 -0.44 56.10
CA LYS A 463 -3.55 0.29 57.35
C LYS A 463 -2.90 -0.66 58.36
N LYS A 464 -1.85 -0.16 59.03
CA LYS A 464 -1.30 -0.72 60.25
C LYS A 464 -2.31 -0.56 61.39
#